data_AF-A0AAU6UBA2-F1
#
_entry.id   AF-A0AAU6UBA2-F1
#
_cell.length_a   1.000
_cell.length_b   1.000
_cell.length_c   1.000
_cell.angle_alpha   90.00
_cell.angle_beta   90.00
_cell.angle_gamma   90.00
#
_symmetry.space_group_name_H-M   'P 1'
#
loop_
_entity.id
_entity.type
_entity.pdbx_description
1 polymer ?
#
loop_
_entity_poly.entity_id
_entity_poly.type
_entity_poly.pdbx_seq_one_letter_code
_entity_poly.pdbx_strand_id
1 'polypeptide(L)' 'MSNPIKVLRIKDLIRKVGMARSTIYDRINPKSPRYDNTFPKPIKLGLSAVGWLEHEIDAWVENLINQREA' A
#
# COMPACT_ATOMS: atom_id res chain seq x y z
N MET A 1 7.62 -6.29 -21.89
CA MET A 1 7.55 -7.41 -20.92
C MET A 1 6.37 -7.14 -20.00
N SER A 2 5.35 -8.00 -20.02
CA SER A 2 4.18 -7.88 -19.16
C SER A 2 4.59 -8.18 -17.72
N ASN A 3 4.71 -7.15 -16.88
CA ASN A 3 4.93 -7.36 -15.46
C ASN A 3 3.69 -8.10 -14.91
N PRO A 4 3.82 -9.32 -14.37
CA PRO A 4 2.67 -10.06 -13.90
C PRO A 4 2.03 -9.28 -12.74
N ILE A 5 0.70 -9.09 -12.81
CA ILE A 5 -0.04 -8.40 -11.75
C ILE A 5 0.07 -9.25 -10.49
N LYS A 6 0.91 -8.81 -9.55
CA LYS A 6 1.06 -9.45 -8.25
C LYS A 6 0.29 -8.68 -7.20
N VAL A 7 -0.47 -9.42 -6.40
CA VAL A 7 -1.23 -8.87 -5.28
C VAL A 7 -0.54 -9.25 -3.97
N LEU A 8 -0.18 -8.24 -3.18
CA LEU A 8 0.41 -8.40 -1.86
C LEU A 8 -0.70 -8.51 -0.81
N ARG A 9 -0.60 -9.52 0.05
CA ARG A 9 -1.42 -9.59 1.27
C ARG A 9 -0.82 -8.68 2.34
N ILE A 10 -1.60 -8.39 3.39
CA ILE A 10 -1.15 -7.50 4.47
C ILE A 10 0.19 -7.93 5.09
N LYS A 11 0.46 -9.24 5.22
CA LYS A 11 1.75 -9.75 5.73
C LYS A 11 2.92 -9.38 4.82
N ASP A 12 2.74 -9.50 3.51
CA ASP A 12 3.79 -9.18 2.53
C ASP A 12 3.98 -7.67 2.42
N LEU A 13 2.88 -6.91 2.49
CA LEU A 13 2.92 -5.45 2.51
C LEU A 13 3.70 -4.92 3.73
N ILE A 14 3.44 -5.48 4.92
CA ILE A 14 4.20 -5.16 6.14
C ILE A 14 5.69 -5.44 5.94
N ARG A 15 6.05 -6.58 5.34
CA ARG A 15 7.45 -6.92 5.05
C ARG A 15 8.09 -5.97 4.04
N LYS A 16 7.34 -5.55 3.02
CA LYS A 16 7.84 -4.70 1.94
C LYS A 16 8.05 -3.25 2.38
N VAL A 17 7.10 -2.70 3.14
CA VAL A 17 7.11 -1.28 3.52
C VAL A 17 7.66 -1.05 4.94
N GLY A 18 7.78 -2.10 5.75
CA GLY A 18 8.30 -2.01 7.12
C GLY A 18 7.33 -1.36 8.12
N MET A 19 6.06 -1.14 7.74
CA MET A 19 5.05 -0.53 8.60
C MET A 19 4.19 -1.57 9.30
N ALA A 20 3.76 -1.27 10.53
CA ALA A 20 2.83 -2.11 11.27
C ALA A 20 1.44 -2.15 10.60
N ARG A 21 0.71 -3.25 10.83
CA ARG A 21 -0.64 -3.45 10.30
C ARG A 21 -1.57 -2.27 10.60
N SER A 22 -1.59 -1.80 11.85
CA SER A 22 -2.43 -0.68 12.29
C SER A 22 -2.11 0.60 11.52
N THR A 23 -0.83 0.92 11.32
CA THR A 23 -0.39 2.09 10.56
C THR A 23 -0.88 2.06 9.12
N ILE A 24 -0.87 0.89 8.49
CA ILE A 24 -1.39 0.72 7.12
C ILE A 24 -2.89 1.02 7.08
N TYR A 25 -3.68 0.47 8.01
CA TYR A 25 -5.12 0.76 8.07
C TYR A 25 -5.42 2.21 8.45
N ASP A 26 -4.61 2.82 9.31
CA ASP A 26 -4.71 4.24 9.66
C ASP A 26 -4.52 5.12 8.42
N ARG A 27 -3.55 4.81 7.55
CA ARG A 27 -3.32 5.55 6.30
C ARG A 27 -4.47 5.44 5.31
N ILE A 28 -5.18 4.33 5.29
CA ILE A 28 -6.32 4.10 4.38
C ILE A 28 -7.61 4.74 4.92
N ASN A 29 -7.72 4.94 6.23
CA ASN A 29 -8.95 5.43 6.87
C ASN A 29 -9.06 6.96 6.81
N PRO A 30 -10.02 7.54 6.08
CA PRO A 30 -10.19 9.00 5.98
C PRO A 30 -10.46 9.71 7.30
N LYS A 31 -10.91 8.97 8.32
CA LYS A 31 -11.18 9.51 9.66
C LYS A 31 -9.94 9.52 10.56
N SER A 32 -8.85 8.90 10.12
CA SER A 32 -7.61 8.87 10.89
C SER A 32 -6.81 10.17 10.65
N PRO A 33 -6.16 10.73 11.67
CA PRO A 33 -5.24 11.85 11.50
C PRO A 33 -4.02 11.49 10.62
N ARG A 34 -3.78 10.19 10.39
CA ARG A 34 -2.70 9.68 9.53
C ARG A 34 -3.19 9.29 8.14
N TYR A 35 -4.41 9.67 7.76
CA TYR A 35 -4.94 9.40 6.44
C TYR A 35 -4.00 9.96 5.37
N ASP A 36 -3.65 9.09 4.43
CA ASP A 36 -2.77 9.44 3.32
C ASP A 36 -3.49 9.06 2.04
N ASN A 37 -3.95 10.09 1.31
CA ASN A 37 -4.65 9.90 0.06
C ASN A 37 -3.75 9.35 -1.06
N THR A 38 -2.42 9.44 -0.89
CA THR A 38 -1.46 8.88 -1.85
C THR A 38 -1.21 7.40 -1.61
N PHE A 39 -1.56 6.87 -0.43
CA PHE A 39 -1.33 5.48 -0.11
C PHE A 39 -2.25 4.55 -0.93
N PRO A 40 -1.71 3.46 -1.53
CA PRO A 40 -2.51 2.59 -2.38
C PRO A 40 -3.69 1.94 -1.67
N LYS A 41 -4.82 1.89 -2.36
CA LYS A 41 -6.07 1.37 -1.80
C LYS A 41 -6.11 -0.15 -1.90
N PRO A 42 -6.64 -0.85 -0.87
CA PRO A 42 -6.80 -2.29 -0.94
C PRO A 42 -7.87 -2.69 -1.96
N ILE A 43 -7.56 -3.71 -2.75
CA ILE A 43 -8.51 -4.41 -3.61
C ILE A 43 -9.17 -5.56 -2.84
N LYS A 44 -10.48 -5.74 -3.02
CA LYS A 44 -11.20 -6.90 -2.48
C LYS A 44 -10.95 -8.11 -3.38
N LEU A 45 -10.34 -9.14 -2.82
CA LEU A 45 -10.11 -10.44 -3.48
C LEU A 45 -11.24 -11.44 -3.18
N GLY A 46 -12.04 -11.19 -2.15
CA GLY A 46 -13.17 -12.03 -1.76
C GLY A 46 -13.91 -11.43 -0.57
N LEU A 47 -14.76 -12.24 0.08
CA LEU A 47 -15.63 -11.83 1.20
C LEU A 47 -14.86 -11.18 2.37
N SER A 48 -13.75 -11.78 2.78
CA SER A 48 -12.90 -11.28 3.89
C SER A 48 -11.46 -10.98 3.43
N ALA A 49 -11.15 -11.25 2.17
CA ALA A 49 -9.81 -11.16 1.63
C ALA A 49 -9.59 -9.82 0.93
N VAL A 50 -8.61 -9.05 1.42
CA VAL A 50 -8.10 -7.86 0.73
C VAL A 50 -6.62 -8.02 0.38
N GLY A 51 -6.18 -7.31 -0.64
CA GLY A 51 -4.78 -7.23 -1.04
C GLY A 51 -4.45 -5.88 -1.67
N TRP A 52 -3.19 -5.64 -1.97
CA TRP A 52 -2.69 -4.43 -2.62
C TRP A 52 -1.93 -4.80 -3.88
N LEU A 53 -2.03 -3.98 -4.92
CA LEU A 53 -1.28 -4.20 -6.14
C LEU A 53 0.19 -3.85 -5.89
N GLU A 54 1.09 -4.78 -6.22
CA GLU A 54 2.52 -4.58 -5.96
C GLU A 54 3.07 -3.34 -6.64
N HIS A 55 2.70 -3.12 -7.90
CA HIS A 55 3.16 -1.97 -8.69
C HIS A 55 2.66 -0.62 -8.14
N GLU A 56 1.48 -0.57 -7.51
CA GLU A 56 0.99 0.66 -6.88
C GLU A 56 1.80 0.97 -5.62
N ILE A 57 2.16 -0.05 -4.85
CA ILE A 57 3.04 0.11 -3.68
C ILE A 57 4.42 0.60 -4.14
N ASP A 58 4.97 0.02 -5.20
CA ASP A 58 6.28 0.42 -5.74
C ASP A 58 6.25 1.88 -6.22
N ALA A 59 5.25 2.26 -7.02
CA ALA A 59 5.06 3.64 -7.48
C ALA A 59 4.90 4.63 -6.31
N TRP A 60 4.21 4.22 -5.24
CA TRP A 60 4.08 5.04 -4.03
C TRP A 60 5.41 5.22 -3.30
N VAL A 61 6.22 4.16 -3.17
CA VAL A 61 7.57 4.25 -2.59
C VAL A 61 8.48 5.14 -3.46
N GLU A 62 8.44 4.99 -4.78
CA GLU A 62 9.17 5.87 -5.71
C GLU A 62 8.77 7.34 -5.54
N ASN A 63 7.47 7.61 -5.37
CA ASN A 63 6.99 8.97 -5.11
C ASN A 63 7.53 9.53 -3.79
N LEU A 64 7.62 8.72 -2.72
CA LEU A 64 8.25 9.13 -1.47
C LEU A 64 9.74 9.45 -1.63
N ILE A 65 10.45 8.69 -2.45
CA ILE A 65 11.87 8.95 -2.77
C ILE A 65 11.99 10.28 -3.51
N ASN A 66 11.17 10.50 -4.54
CA ASN A 66 11.16 11.75 -5.29
C ASN A 66 10.82 12.96 -4.42
N GLN A 67 9.87 12.82 -3.47
CA GLN A 67 9.54 13.86 -2.50
C GLN A 67 10.67 14.16 -1.51
N ARG A 68 11.56 13.20 -1.24
CA ARG A 68 12.73 13.40 -0.39
C ARG A 68 13.87 14.09 -1.14
N GLU A 69 14.02 13.81 -2.43
CA GLU A 69 15.12 14.33 -3.27
C GLU A 69 14.82 15.72 -3.87
N ALA A 70 13.58 16.19 -3.81
CA ALA A 70 13.15 17.53 -4.21
C ALA A 70 13.30 18.55 -3.06
#